data_AF-A0A937I529-F1
#
_entry.id   AF-A0A937I529-F1
#
_cell.length_a   1.000
_cell.length_b   1.000
_cell.length_c   1.000
_cell.angle_alpha   90.00
_cell.angle_beta   90.00
_cell.angle_gamma   90.00
#
_symmetry.space_group_name_H-M   'P 1'
#
loop_
_entity.id
_entity.type
_entity.pdbx_description
1 polymer ?
#
loop_
_entity_poly.entity_id
_entity_poly.type
_entity_poly.pdbx_seq_one_letter_code
_entity_poly.pdbx_strand_id
1 'polypeptide(L)'
;MAEYSQEQFESKLAEELHDAFDHDPSIEHTNTPLWREVIWPGEWMRLLTSGVFYGIGIPRGEQQPVMLVPGFMSGDITMLEMQRWLRRIGYDAYVSGIVWNTDCPDQTARHLTARLKSIHQKTGRKVSLVGHSLGGMLSKYIVQAEPTLIDRVITLGSPFASLVKAHPSVVGIWDKLKNARSGLIGRNLKASCATGYCTCGFVNSM
;
A
#
# COMPACT_ATOMS: atom_id res chain seq x y z
N MET A 1 19.58 44.18 17.09
CA MET A 1 18.79 42.97 16.79
C MET A 1 19.71 42.04 16.02
N ALA A 2 19.97 40.84 16.55
CA ALA A 2 21.04 39.96 16.11
C ALA A 2 20.81 39.39 14.70
N GLU A 3 21.86 39.35 13.88
CA GLU A 3 21.90 38.63 12.60
C GLU A 3 21.70 37.13 12.88
N TYR A 4 20.56 36.62 12.45
CA TYR A 4 20.23 35.21 12.56
C TYR A 4 20.94 34.47 11.42
N SER A 5 21.90 33.59 11.74
CA SER A 5 22.66 32.89 10.70
C SER A 5 21.77 31.88 9.95
N GLN A 6 22.08 31.66 8.67
CA GLN A 6 21.30 30.78 7.80
C GLN A 6 21.20 29.34 8.32
N GLU A 7 22.24 28.85 9.02
CA GLU A 7 22.21 27.55 9.72
C GLU A 7 21.21 27.53 10.89
N GLN A 8 21.09 28.62 11.64
CA GLN A 8 20.12 28.74 12.73
C GLN A 8 18.68 28.85 12.20
N PHE A 9 18.49 29.37 10.99
CA PHE A 9 17.20 29.38 10.30
C PHE A 9 16.81 27.99 9.81
N GLU A 10 17.70 27.29 9.14
CA GLU A 10 17.49 25.91 8.71
C GLU A 10 17.24 24.97 9.90
N SER A 11 18.01 25.11 10.99
CA SER A 11 17.82 24.34 12.23
C SER A 11 16.45 24.58 12.85
N LYS A 12 16.07 25.86 13.01
CA LYS A 12 14.80 26.22 13.65
C LYS A 12 13.61 25.88 12.77
N LEU A 13 13.75 26.00 11.45
CA LEU A 13 12.74 25.57 10.48
C LEU A 13 12.59 24.04 10.50
N ALA A 14 13.68 23.28 10.62
CA ALA A 14 13.64 21.83 10.74
C ALA A 14 12.98 21.39 12.05
N GLU A 15 13.23 22.11 13.16
CA GLU A 15 12.62 21.86 14.47
C GLU A 15 11.13 22.26 14.50
N GLU A 16 10.76 23.42 13.94
CA GLU A 16 9.36 23.85 13.80
C GLU A 16 8.57 22.96 12.83
N LEU A 17 9.19 22.48 11.75
CA LEU A 17 8.58 21.47 10.86
C LEU A 17 8.47 20.11 11.53
N HIS A 18 9.36 19.76 12.46
CA HIS A 18 9.26 18.51 13.23
C HIS A 18 8.04 18.53 14.16
N ASP A 19 7.87 19.61 14.92
CA ASP A 19 6.73 19.83 15.82
C ASP A 19 5.38 19.97 15.07
N ALA A 20 5.38 20.53 13.85
CA ALA A 20 4.17 20.69 13.05
C ALA A 20 3.47 19.36 12.67
N PHE A 21 4.18 18.22 12.77
CA PHE A 21 3.66 16.89 12.45
C PHE A 21 3.49 15.99 13.69
N ASP A 22 3.72 16.51 14.89
CA ASP A 22 3.70 15.72 16.15
C ASP A 22 2.28 15.30 16.56
N HIS A 23 1.26 16.00 16.02
CA HIS A 23 -0.14 15.60 16.15
C HIS A 23 -0.86 15.65 14.78
N ASP A 24 -1.05 14.47 14.18
CA ASP A 24 -1.79 14.32 12.92
C ASP A 24 -3.28 14.00 13.19
N PRO A 25 -4.22 14.96 12.99
CA PRO A 25 -5.63 14.73 13.25
C PRO A 25 -6.27 13.71 12.30
N SER A 26 -5.57 13.26 11.24
CA SER A 26 -6.03 12.22 10.32
C SER A 26 -5.75 10.79 10.81
N ILE A 27 -4.96 10.62 11.88
CA ILE A 27 -4.62 9.32 12.46
C ILE A 27 -5.38 9.12 13.78
N GLU A 28 -6.32 8.17 13.79
CA GLU A 28 -7.01 7.77 15.02
C GLU A 28 -6.30 6.54 15.61
N HIS A 29 -5.82 6.64 16.84
CA HIS A 29 -5.20 5.50 17.51
C HIS A 29 -6.23 4.43 17.85
N THR A 30 -5.97 3.20 17.42
CA THR A 30 -6.80 2.03 17.76
C THR A 30 -5.99 0.98 18.51
N ASN A 31 -6.56 0.47 19.60
CA ASN A 31 -5.97 -0.58 20.44
C ASN A 31 -6.46 -1.96 20.01
N THR A 32 -6.45 -2.25 18.71
CA THR A 32 -6.71 -3.61 18.21
C THR A 32 -5.61 -4.54 18.72
N PRO A 33 -5.95 -5.68 19.33
CA PRO A 33 -4.95 -6.61 19.84
C PRO A 33 -4.14 -7.24 18.70
N LEU A 34 -2.93 -6.71 18.49
CA LEU A 34 -1.99 -7.22 17.48
C LEU A 34 -1.63 -8.70 17.70
N TRP A 35 -1.79 -9.23 18.92
CA TRP A 35 -1.56 -10.66 19.20
C TRP A 35 -2.52 -11.56 18.42
N ARG A 36 -3.69 -11.07 17.97
CA ARG A 36 -4.59 -11.86 17.12
C ARG A 36 -3.97 -12.18 15.76
N GLU A 37 -3.09 -11.32 15.27
CA GLU A 37 -2.33 -11.60 14.03
C GLU A 37 -1.45 -12.84 14.20
N VAL A 38 -1.03 -13.20 15.42
CA VAL A 38 -0.22 -14.42 15.68
C VAL A 38 -1.00 -15.71 15.39
N ILE A 39 -2.33 -15.63 15.20
CA ILE A 39 -3.17 -16.77 14.84
C ILE A 39 -3.00 -17.14 13.35
N TRP A 40 -2.36 -16.28 12.54
CA TRP A 40 -2.19 -16.48 11.09
C TRP A 40 -1.63 -17.86 10.69
N PRO A 41 -0.70 -18.52 11.42
CA PRO A 41 -0.22 -19.84 11.01
C PRO A 41 -1.33 -20.90 11.08
N GLY A 42 -2.23 -20.80 12.07
CA GLY A 42 -3.38 -21.68 12.19
C GLY A 42 -4.40 -21.46 11.08
N GLU A 43 -4.65 -20.21 10.72
CA GLU A 43 -5.52 -19.86 9.58
C GLU A 43 -4.92 -20.30 8.25
N TRP A 44 -3.60 -20.16 8.09
CA TRP A 44 -2.86 -20.64 6.93
C TRP A 44 -2.91 -22.16 6.83
N MET A 45 -2.70 -22.89 7.93
CA MET A 45 -2.87 -24.35 7.97
C MET A 45 -4.30 -24.77 7.61
N ARG A 46 -5.31 -24.06 8.13
CA ARG A 46 -6.72 -24.31 7.77
C ARG A 46 -6.95 -24.09 6.28
N LEU A 47 -6.36 -23.05 5.70
CA LEU A 47 -6.40 -22.78 4.26
C LEU A 47 -5.73 -23.91 3.45
N LEU A 48 -4.62 -24.47 3.91
CA LEU A 48 -3.95 -25.61 3.27
C LEU A 48 -4.76 -26.92 3.32
N THR A 49 -5.76 -27.02 4.18
CA THR A 49 -6.69 -28.17 4.23
C THR A 49 -8.01 -27.92 3.50
N SER A 50 -8.24 -26.70 3.02
CA SER A 50 -9.50 -26.31 2.38
C SER A 50 -9.54 -26.73 0.91
N GLY A 51 -10.60 -27.43 0.50
CA GLY A 51 -10.84 -27.75 -0.92
C GLY A 51 -10.92 -26.51 -1.81
N VAL A 52 -11.43 -25.39 -1.27
CA VAL A 52 -11.48 -24.09 -1.97
C VAL A 52 -10.09 -23.61 -2.36
N PHE A 53 -9.09 -23.79 -1.48
CA PHE A 53 -7.72 -23.41 -1.78
C PHE A 53 -7.11 -24.24 -2.92
N TYR A 54 -7.58 -25.47 -3.11
CA TYR A 54 -7.19 -26.30 -4.26
C TYR A 54 -8.10 -26.12 -5.47
N GLY A 55 -9.10 -25.23 -5.40
CA GLY A 55 -10.03 -24.94 -6.48
C GLY A 55 -11.16 -25.97 -6.63
N ILE A 56 -11.37 -26.84 -5.64
CA ILE A 56 -12.46 -27.81 -5.64
C ILE A 56 -13.79 -27.06 -5.52
N GLY A 57 -14.68 -27.22 -6.50
CA GLY A 57 -15.98 -26.55 -6.55
C GLY A 57 -15.91 -25.06 -6.91
N ILE A 58 -14.75 -24.54 -7.32
CA ILE A 58 -14.57 -23.14 -7.70
C ILE A 58 -14.62 -23.00 -9.23
N PRO A 59 -15.49 -22.14 -9.78
CA PRO A 59 -15.49 -21.83 -11.21
C PRO A 59 -14.11 -21.31 -11.65
N ARG A 60 -13.65 -21.79 -12.80
CA ARG A 60 -12.35 -21.37 -13.33
C ARG A 60 -12.44 -20.04 -14.05
N GLY A 61 -11.39 -19.24 -13.91
CA GLY A 61 -11.11 -18.12 -14.79
C GLY A 61 -10.73 -18.58 -16.19
N GLU A 62 -10.85 -17.67 -17.14
CA GLU A 62 -10.44 -17.79 -18.53
C GLU A 62 -9.22 -16.90 -18.79
N GLN A 63 -8.19 -17.08 -17.96
CA GLN A 63 -6.91 -16.35 -18.04
C GLN A 63 -7.05 -14.82 -18.01
N GLN A 64 -8.08 -14.28 -17.33
CA GLN A 64 -8.19 -12.84 -17.12
C GLN A 64 -6.95 -12.36 -16.35
N PRO A 65 -6.29 -11.27 -16.79
CA PRO A 65 -5.14 -10.75 -16.06
C PRO A 65 -5.57 -10.10 -14.75
N VAL A 66 -4.88 -10.47 -13.67
CA VAL A 66 -5.10 -9.91 -12.33
C VAL A 66 -3.76 -9.41 -11.79
N MET A 67 -3.68 -8.18 -11.28
CA MET A 67 -2.50 -7.67 -10.59
C MET A 67 -2.78 -7.48 -9.10
N LEU A 68 -1.93 -8.07 -8.26
CA LEU A 68 -2.00 -7.98 -6.81
C LEU A 68 -1.13 -6.82 -6.31
N VAL A 69 -1.67 -5.99 -5.42
CA VAL A 69 -0.98 -4.81 -4.86
C VAL A 69 -0.88 -4.92 -3.34
N PRO A 70 0.33 -4.97 -2.76
CA PRO A 70 0.54 -5.17 -1.32
C PRO A 70 0.19 -3.92 -0.49
N GLY A 71 -0.02 -4.13 0.81
CA GLY A 71 -0.29 -3.08 1.80
C GLY A 71 0.97 -2.34 2.25
N PHE A 72 0.79 -1.32 3.08
CA PHE A 72 1.86 -0.50 3.64
C PHE A 72 2.89 -1.34 4.40
N MET A 73 4.18 -1.02 4.26
CA MET A 73 5.31 -1.79 4.82
C MET A 73 5.33 -3.27 4.43
N SER A 74 4.62 -3.64 3.38
CA SER A 74 4.59 -5.00 2.83
C SER A 74 5.13 -5.04 1.41
N GLY A 75 5.42 -6.24 0.91
CA GLY A 75 5.86 -6.51 -0.45
C GLY A 75 5.03 -7.60 -1.12
N ASP A 76 5.36 -7.88 -2.37
CA ASP A 76 4.72 -8.91 -3.18
C ASP A 76 4.73 -10.30 -2.52
N ILE A 77 5.69 -10.56 -1.62
CA ILE A 77 5.79 -11.82 -0.86
C ILE A 77 4.51 -12.13 -0.08
N THR A 78 3.83 -11.12 0.47
CA THR A 78 2.59 -11.33 1.24
C THR A 78 1.39 -11.65 0.37
N MET A 79 1.51 -11.42 -0.95
CA MET A 79 0.44 -11.67 -1.92
C MET A 79 0.62 -13.00 -2.67
N LEU A 80 1.74 -13.72 -2.45
CA LEU A 80 2.08 -14.92 -3.22
C LEU A 80 1.06 -16.05 -3.07
N GLU A 81 0.50 -16.26 -1.87
CA GLU A 81 -0.49 -17.33 -1.70
C GLU A 81 -1.77 -17.06 -2.50
N MET A 82 -2.22 -15.80 -2.51
CA MET A 82 -3.34 -15.38 -3.34
C MET A 82 -3.00 -15.49 -4.83
N GLN A 83 -1.77 -15.13 -5.23
CA GLN A 83 -1.32 -15.28 -6.61
C GLN A 83 -1.38 -16.74 -7.06
N ARG A 84 -0.84 -17.65 -6.26
CA ARG A 84 -0.83 -19.09 -6.53
C ARG A 84 -2.24 -19.64 -6.62
N TRP A 85 -3.12 -19.22 -5.70
CA TRP A 85 -4.52 -19.62 -5.71
C TRP A 85 -5.23 -19.16 -6.99
N LEU A 86 -5.13 -17.87 -7.35
CA LEU A 86 -5.71 -17.32 -8.57
C LEU A 86 -5.22 -18.05 -9.83
N ARG A 87 -3.92 -18.34 -9.92
CA ARG A 87 -3.36 -19.14 -11.01
C ARG A 87 -3.94 -20.55 -11.04
N ARG A 88 -4.07 -21.20 -9.87
CA ARG A 88 -4.65 -22.56 -9.75
C ARG A 88 -6.10 -22.61 -10.24
N ILE A 89 -6.87 -21.56 -10.00
CA ILE A 89 -8.25 -21.44 -10.45
C ILE A 89 -8.39 -20.79 -11.84
N GLY A 90 -7.31 -20.63 -12.62
CA GLY A 90 -7.39 -20.29 -14.05
C GLY A 90 -7.23 -18.81 -14.42
N TYR A 91 -6.80 -17.94 -13.50
CA TYR A 91 -6.47 -16.54 -13.80
C TYR A 91 -4.99 -16.35 -14.15
N ASP A 92 -4.69 -15.31 -14.93
CA ASP A 92 -3.31 -14.89 -15.21
C ASP A 92 -2.87 -13.86 -14.16
N ALA A 93 -2.43 -14.33 -12.99
CA ALA A 93 -2.12 -13.47 -11.85
C ALA A 93 -0.67 -12.96 -11.85
N TYR A 94 -0.51 -11.66 -11.68
CA TYR A 94 0.73 -10.90 -11.63
C TYR A 94 0.91 -10.27 -10.25
N VAL A 95 2.17 -10.14 -9.82
CA VAL A 95 2.55 -9.30 -8.68
C VAL A 95 2.92 -7.89 -9.15
N SER A 96 2.92 -6.95 -8.21
CA SER A 96 3.10 -5.52 -8.49
C SER A 96 4.54 -5.11 -8.83
N GLY A 97 5.54 -5.88 -8.40
CA GLY A 97 6.95 -5.53 -8.43
C GLY A 97 7.41 -4.76 -7.19
N ILE A 98 6.58 -4.63 -6.15
CA ILE A 98 6.90 -3.90 -4.93
C ILE A 98 7.60 -4.82 -3.94
N VAL A 99 8.80 -4.44 -3.51
CA VAL A 99 9.54 -5.11 -2.42
C VAL A 99 9.08 -4.60 -1.06
N TRP A 100 8.98 -3.27 -0.91
CA TRP A 100 8.48 -2.60 0.30
C TRP A 100 7.58 -1.44 -0.11
N ASN A 101 6.32 -1.48 0.30
CA ASN A 101 5.36 -0.40 0.04
C ASN A 101 5.51 0.70 1.09
N THR A 102 6.64 1.39 1.06
CA THR A 102 7.04 2.47 1.97
C THR A 102 7.42 3.75 1.22
N ASP A 103 7.35 3.72 -0.11
CA ASP A 103 7.51 4.87 -0.98
C ASP A 103 6.31 5.82 -0.91
N CYS A 104 6.50 7.03 -1.43
CA CYS A 104 5.42 7.99 -1.61
C CYS A 104 4.28 7.35 -2.45
N PRO A 105 3.03 7.30 -1.95
CA PRO A 105 1.93 6.65 -2.65
C PRO A 105 1.71 7.13 -4.09
N ASP A 106 1.97 8.41 -4.36
CA ASP A 106 1.89 8.99 -5.70
C ASP A 106 2.95 8.42 -6.66
N GLN A 107 4.18 8.21 -6.17
CA GLN A 107 5.24 7.56 -6.95
C GLN A 107 4.94 6.07 -7.13
N THR A 108 4.54 5.39 -6.05
CA THR A 108 4.12 3.98 -6.11
C THR A 108 3.01 3.78 -7.13
N ALA A 109 2.02 4.67 -7.18
CA ALA A 109 0.96 4.63 -8.18
C ALA A 109 1.48 4.74 -9.62
N ARG A 110 2.47 5.61 -9.90
CA ARG A 110 3.09 5.68 -11.23
C ARG A 110 3.80 4.39 -11.62
N HIS A 111 4.53 3.78 -10.68
CA HIS A 111 5.19 2.48 -10.91
C HIS A 111 4.16 1.38 -11.20
N LEU A 112 3.08 1.34 -10.42
CA LEU A 112 1.96 0.41 -10.63
C LEU A 112 1.27 0.63 -11.98
N THR A 113 1.06 1.88 -12.39
CA THR A 113 0.49 2.22 -13.71
C THR A 113 1.40 1.76 -14.85
N ALA A 114 2.72 1.93 -14.72
CA ALA A 114 3.67 1.42 -15.72
C ALA A 114 3.61 -0.12 -15.80
N ARG A 115 3.50 -0.79 -14.65
CA ARG A 115 3.33 -2.24 -14.60
C ARG A 115 2.02 -2.69 -15.23
N LEU A 116 0.92 -2.00 -14.98
CA LEU A 116 -0.38 -2.23 -15.61
C LEU A 116 -0.30 -2.10 -17.12
N LYS A 117 0.34 -1.05 -17.64
CA LYS A 117 0.53 -0.85 -19.08
C LYS A 117 1.30 -2.01 -19.70
N SER A 118 2.34 -2.52 -19.03
CA SER A 118 3.09 -3.69 -19.49
C SER A 118 2.22 -4.96 -19.54
N ILE A 119 1.41 -5.22 -18.51
CA ILE A 119 0.50 -6.39 -18.49
C ILE A 119 -0.58 -6.24 -19.56
N HIS A 120 -1.16 -5.06 -19.69
CA HIS A 120 -2.17 -4.75 -20.71
C HIS A 120 -1.63 -4.95 -22.12
N GLN A 121 -0.43 -4.44 -22.42
CA GLN A 121 0.24 -4.64 -23.72
C GLN A 121 0.54 -6.13 -24.00
N LYS A 122 0.99 -6.87 -22.98
CA LYS A 122 1.30 -8.30 -23.12
C LYS A 122 0.05 -9.15 -23.38
N THR A 123 -1.07 -8.82 -22.72
CA THR A 123 -2.27 -9.66 -22.71
C THR A 123 -3.35 -9.20 -23.70
N GLY A 124 -3.30 -7.94 -24.14
CA GLY A 124 -4.34 -7.30 -24.93
C GLY A 124 -5.66 -7.10 -24.16
N ARG A 125 -5.67 -7.29 -22.84
CA ARG A 125 -6.89 -7.29 -22.00
C ARG A 125 -6.78 -6.27 -20.88
N LYS A 126 -7.92 -5.73 -20.45
CA LYS A 126 -8.00 -4.92 -19.22
C LYS A 126 -7.62 -5.78 -18.01
N VAL A 127 -6.94 -5.17 -17.04
CA VAL A 127 -6.38 -5.85 -15.87
C VAL A 127 -7.29 -5.64 -14.66
N SER A 128 -7.59 -6.70 -13.91
CA SER A 128 -8.26 -6.58 -12.61
C SER A 128 -7.23 -6.29 -11.52
N LEU A 129 -7.52 -5.34 -10.63
CA LEU A 129 -6.68 -5.03 -9.47
C LEU A 129 -7.23 -5.69 -8.22
N VAL A 130 -6.34 -6.30 -7.43
CA VAL A 130 -6.65 -6.73 -6.06
C VAL A 130 -5.65 -6.06 -5.11
N GLY A 131 -6.13 -5.13 -4.31
CA GLY A 131 -5.29 -4.35 -3.39
C GLY A 131 -5.56 -4.69 -1.93
N HIS A 132 -4.51 -4.96 -1.18
CA HIS A 132 -4.57 -5.16 0.27
C HIS A 132 -4.22 -3.88 1.02
N SER A 133 -5.05 -3.48 1.99
CA SER A 133 -4.81 -2.28 2.82
C SER A 133 -4.53 -1.04 1.94
N LEU A 134 -3.37 -0.38 2.11
CA LEU A 134 -2.89 0.72 1.25
C LEU A 134 -2.91 0.37 -0.25
N GLY A 135 -2.65 -0.88 -0.63
CA GLY A 135 -2.69 -1.34 -2.01
C GLY A 135 -4.06 -1.16 -2.67
N GLY A 136 -5.15 -1.25 -1.90
CA GLY A 136 -6.50 -0.99 -2.42
C GLY A 136 -6.79 0.50 -2.60
N MET A 137 -6.24 1.36 -1.74
CA MET A 137 -6.28 2.82 -1.92
C MET A 137 -5.51 3.22 -3.18
N LEU A 138 -4.29 2.68 -3.37
CA LEU A 138 -3.52 2.85 -4.61
C LEU A 138 -4.30 2.38 -5.83
N SER A 139 -4.99 1.24 -5.74
CA SER A 139 -5.82 0.73 -6.83
C SER A 139 -7.00 1.64 -7.17
N LYS A 140 -7.69 2.22 -6.16
CA LYS A 140 -8.75 3.24 -6.36
C LYS A 140 -8.19 4.46 -7.09
N TYR A 141 -7.04 4.96 -6.64
CA TYR A 141 -6.42 6.13 -7.27
C TYR A 141 -6.07 5.86 -8.75
N ILE A 142 -5.49 4.70 -9.05
CA ILE A 142 -5.08 4.36 -10.42
C ILE A 142 -6.29 4.17 -11.35
N VAL A 143 -7.38 3.54 -10.89
CA VAL A 143 -8.57 3.35 -11.74
C VAL A 143 -9.24 4.67 -12.11
N GLN A 144 -9.18 5.68 -11.24
CA GLN A 144 -9.66 7.03 -11.56
C GLN A 144 -8.79 7.69 -12.63
N ALA A 145 -7.47 7.49 -12.58
CA ALA A 145 -6.54 8.07 -13.55
C ALA A 145 -6.53 7.34 -14.90
N GLU A 146 -6.65 6.02 -14.92
CA GLU A 146 -6.45 5.16 -16.11
C GLU A 146 -7.57 4.11 -16.26
N PRO A 147 -8.87 4.50 -16.38
CA PRO A 147 -10.00 3.58 -16.37
C PRO A 147 -10.05 2.64 -17.60
N THR A 148 -9.33 2.98 -18.68
CA THR A 148 -9.27 2.16 -19.90
C THR A 148 -8.41 0.92 -19.74
N LEU A 149 -7.46 0.92 -18.79
CA LEU A 149 -6.55 -0.20 -18.54
C LEU A 149 -7.12 -1.24 -17.57
N ILE A 150 -8.13 -0.86 -16.79
CA ILE A 150 -8.60 -1.62 -15.63
C ILE A 150 -10.01 -2.17 -15.87
N ASP A 151 -10.21 -3.45 -15.54
CA ASP A 151 -11.51 -4.10 -15.62
C ASP A 151 -12.33 -3.86 -14.35
N ARG A 152 -11.71 -4.08 -13.19
CA ARG A 152 -12.31 -3.90 -11.86
C ARG A 152 -11.25 -3.73 -10.78
N VAL A 153 -11.66 -3.20 -9.64
CA VAL A 153 -10.85 -3.09 -8.43
C VAL A 153 -11.52 -3.87 -7.30
N ILE A 154 -10.76 -4.76 -6.67
CA ILE A 154 -11.14 -5.53 -5.49
C ILE A 154 -10.22 -5.10 -4.35
N THR A 155 -10.78 -4.82 -3.18
CA THR A 155 -10.00 -4.36 -2.03
C THR A 155 -10.13 -5.31 -0.85
N LEU A 156 -9.03 -5.48 -0.11
CA LEU A 156 -8.94 -6.37 1.03
C LEU A 156 -8.52 -5.53 2.24
N GLY A 157 -9.45 -5.26 3.16
CA GLY A 157 -9.16 -4.51 4.38
C GLY A 157 -8.63 -3.09 4.15
N SER A 158 -9.04 -2.42 3.07
CA SER A 158 -8.55 -1.09 2.71
C SER A 158 -9.26 0.02 3.50
N PRO A 159 -8.51 0.98 4.08
CA PRO A 159 -9.08 2.06 4.88
C PRO A 159 -9.58 3.21 3.99
N PHE A 160 -10.81 3.10 3.47
CA PHE A 160 -11.45 4.16 2.67
C PHE A 160 -12.08 5.28 3.50
N ALA A 161 -12.18 5.13 4.82
CA ALA A 161 -12.67 6.19 5.70
C ALA A 161 -11.60 7.28 5.87
N SER A 162 -12.03 8.53 6.05
CA SER A 162 -11.17 9.72 6.18
C SER A 162 -10.20 9.71 7.37
N LEU A 163 -10.32 8.73 8.27
CA LEU A 163 -9.42 8.53 9.41
C LEU A 163 -8.64 7.23 9.23
N VAL A 164 -7.31 7.35 9.16
CA VAL A 164 -6.42 6.19 9.19
C VAL A 164 -6.37 5.68 10.63
N LYS A 165 -7.04 4.55 10.88
CA LYS A 165 -6.96 3.87 12.18
C LYS A 165 -5.70 3.03 12.23
N ALA A 166 -4.72 3.48 13.01
CA ALA A 166 -3.44 2.80 13.14
C ALA A 166 -3.11 2.53 14.61
N HIS A 167 -2.52 1.35 14.86
CA HIS A 167 -2.02 1.02 16.19
C HIS A 167 -0.81 1.92 16.52
N PRO A 168 -0.69 2.49 17.74
CA PRO A 168 0.40 3.41 18.09
C PRO A 168 1.80 2.87 17.83
N SER A 169 2.01 1.56 18.00
CA SER A 169 3.30 0.93 17.70
C SER A 169 3.67 0.99 16.22
N VAL A 170 2.69 0.91 15.31
CA VAL A 170 2.91 1.01 13.86
C VAL A 170 3.31 2.44 13.50
N VAL A 171 2.62 3.43 14.08
CA VAL A 171 2.96 4.85 13.94
C VAL A 171 4.38 5.12 14.46
N GLY A 172 4.70 4.68 15.68
CA GLY A 172 6.03 4.87 16.27
C GLY A 172 7.16 4.14 15.53
N ILE A 173 6.91 2.96 14.96
CA ILE A 173 7.88 2.29 14.09
C ILE A 173 8.10 3.11 12.82
N TRP A 174 7.03 3.62 12.22
CA TRP A 174 7.09 4.45 11.02
C TRP A 174 7.86 5.75 11.24
N ASP A 175 7.63 6.44 12.37
CA ASP A 175 8.34 7.68 12.70
C ASP A 175 9.83 7.44 12.92
N LYS A 176 10.20 6.37 13.63
CA LYS A 176 11.59 5.97 13.80
C LYS A 176 12.25 5.64 12.46
N LEU A 177 11.53 4.91 11.60
CA LEU A 177 11.99 4.59 10.27
C LEU A 177 12.25 5.90 9.49
N LYS A 178 11.25 6.79 9.35
CA LYS A 178 11.37 8.07 8.63
C LYS A 178 12.58 8.88 9.10
N ASN A 179 12.73 9.03 10.42
CA ASN A 179 13.79 9.81 11.03
C ASN A 179 15.17 9.19 10.81
N ALA A 180 15.26 7.85 10.75
CA ALA A 180 16.51 7.14 10.49
C ALA A 180 16.96 7.15 9.03
N ARG A 181 16.14 7.64 8.07
CA ARG A 181 16.39 7.56 6.61
C ARG A 181 16.84 6.16 6.16
N SER A 182 16.26 5.12 6.76
CA SER A 182 16.61 3.72 6.50
C SER A 182 16.39 3.36 5.02
N GLY A 183 17.25 2.50 4.44
CA GLY A 183 17.10 2.01 3.07
C GLY A 183 15.83 1.19 2.80
N LEU A 184 15.07 0.87 3.85
CA LEU A 184 13.74 0.24 3.78
C LEU A 184 12.61 1.24 3.46
N ILE A 185 12.94 2.53 3.38
CA ILE A 185 12.00 3.62 3.19
C ILE A 185 12.32 4.30 1.88
N GLY A 186 11.28 4.77 1.20
CA GLY A 186 11.44 5.52 -0.02
C GLY A 186 12.42 6.68 0.13
N ARG A 187 13.47 6.67 -0.70
CA ARG A 187 14.51 7.72 -0.70
C ARG A 187 13.98 9.11 -1.10
N ASN A 188 12.73 9.20 -1.57
CA ASN A 188 12.09 10.39 -2.13
C ASN A 188 10.82 10.83 -1.37
N LEU A 189 10.71 10.54 -0.07
CA LEU A 189 9.61 11.06 0.75
C LEU A 189 9.83 12.54 1.05
N LYS A 190 8.83 13.38 0.74
CA LYS A 190 8.77 14.76 1.25
C LYS A 190 8.51 14.75 2.75
N ALA A 191 8.90 15.81 3.46
CA ALA A 191 8.70 15.95 4.90
C ALA A 191 7.22 15.77 5.33
N SER A 192 6.27 16.26 4.52
CA SER A 192 4.84 16.10 4.77
C SER A 192 4.26 14.73 4.36
N CYS A 193 5.06 13.83 3.79
CA CYS A 193 4.55 12.54 3.32
C CYS A 193 4.16 11.62 4.48
N ALA A 194 3.05 10.88 4.32
CA ALA A 194 2.44 10.08 5.38
C ALA A 194 2.06 10.89 6.63
N THR A 195 1.65 12.15 6.41
CA THR A 195 0.98 13.02 7.38
C THR A 195 -0.31 13.56 6.76
N GLY A 196 -1.25 14.03 7.57
CA GLY A 196 -2.49 14.69 7.15
C GLY A 196 -2.29 16.00 6.40
N TYR A 197 -1.05 16.52 6.36
CA TYR A 197 -0.67 17.73 5.63
C TYR A 197 -0.10 17.43 4.23
N CYS A 198 -0.02 16.16 3.84
CA CYS A 198 0.43 15.76 2.51
C CYS A 198 -0.59 16.18 1.44
N THR A 199 -0.18 16.96 0.45
CA THR A 199 -1.05 17.43 -0.65
C THR A 199 -0.72 16.79 -2.00
N CYS A 200 -0.14 15.58 -2.00
CA CYS A 200 0.17 14.88 -3.25
C CYS A 200 -1.11 14.45 -3.99
N GLY A 201 -1.00 14.15 -5.29
CA GLY A 201 -2.14 13.80 -6.14
C GLY A 201 -2.96 12.63 -5.58
N PHE A 202 -2.27 11.63 -5.03
CA PHE A 202 -2.90 10.55 -4.29
C PHE A 202 -3.78 11.03 -3.12
N VAL A 203 -3.28 11.89 -2.22
CA VAL A 203 -4.05 12.34 -1.05
C VAL A 203 -5.22 13.25 -1.46
N ASN A 204 -5.01 14.14 -2.43
CA ASN A 204 -6.09 15.02 -2.93
C ASN A 204 -7.22 14.26 -3.67
N SER A 205 -7.00 12.99 -4.02
CA SER A 205 -7.97 12.14 -4.72
C SER A 205 -8.77 11.20 -3.81
N MET A 206 -8.46 11.19 -2.51
CA MET A 206 -9.11 10.31 -1.54
C MET A 206 -10.42 10.88 -1.03
#